data_AF-A0A938LWA1-F1
#
_entry.id   AF-A0A938LWA1-F1
#
_cell.length_a   1.000
_cell.length_b   1.000
_cell.length_c   1.000
_cell.angle_alpha   90.00
_cell.angle_beta   90.00
_cell.angle_gamma   90.00
#
_symmetry.space_group_name_H-M   'P 1'
#
loop_
_entity.id
_entity.type
_entity.pdbx_description
1 polymer ?
#
loop_
_entity_poly.entity_id
_entity_poly.type
_entity_poly.pdbx_seq_one_letter_code
_entity_poly.pdbx_strand_id
1 'polypeptide(L)'
;MIDKEIQHLVSQAITETEPQAEKYYHLCWWQGQIQCHHVHHTKETHEIFYTAAGHRFREGLSAFQWQLVTTRIADFCRTRGIALAVRPRRRPEDRPRPVPPRRVTEFDSRRLHLLLAGARTPGSKLNPYLDQLQQLLETADIVAPRDIPQDVITMNSKIRLKDDHVDHEMALSLVFPADACREADIEKFDVSVLSPLGLSLLGRRAGDIVEGHVRIDALLYQPEAAGDFHL
;
A
#
# COMPACT_ATOMS: atom_id res chain seq x y z
N MET A 1 3.00 -10.19 21.17
CA MET A 1 2.91 -11.67 21.21
C MET A 1 2.84 -12.24 19.81
N ILE A 2 1.94 -11.74 18.94
CA ILE A 2 1.81 -12.15 17.51
C ILE A 2 3.12 -12.04 16.72
N ASP A 3 3.89 -10.96 16.86
CA ASP A 3 5.13 -10.80 16.08
C ASP A 3 6.19 -11.86 16.40
N LYS A 4 6.29 -12.29 17.67
CA LYS A 4 7.23 -13.36 18.07
C LYS A 4 6.79 -14.72 17.54
N GLU A 5 5.48 -14.97 17.45
CA GLU A 5 4.93 -16.20 16.88
C GLU A 5 5.13 -16.26 15.37
N ILE A 6 4.86 -15.16 14.66
CA ILE A 6 5.13 -15.06 13.21
C ILE A 6 6.63 -15.19 12.95
N GLN A 7 7.47 -14.54 13.74
CA GLN A 7 8.93 -14.72 13.66
C GLN A 7 9.32 -16.18 13.86
N HIS A 8 8.75 -16.87 14.85
CA HIS A 8 9.02 -18.28 15.08
C HIS A 8 8.62 -19.16 13.88
N LEU A 9 7.41 -18.97 13.33
CA LEU A 9 6.92 -19.72 12.17
C LEU A 9 7.76 -19.46 10.92
N VAL A 10 8.16 -18.21 10.69
CA VAL A 10 9.03 -17.83 9.57
C VAL A 10 10.43 -18.41 9.76
N SER A 11 11.00 -18.31 10.95
CA SER A 11 12.30 -18.92 11.28
C SER A 11 12.27 -20.43 11.04
N GLN A 12 11.22 -21.11 11.51
CA GLN A 12 11.04 -22.54 11.28
C GLN A 12 10.96 -22.87 9.79
N ALA A 13 10.13 -22.16 9.02
CA ALA A 13 10.01 -22.35 7.58
C ALA A 13 11.34 -22.14 6.84
N ILE A 14 12.14 -21.15 7.25
CA ILE A 14 13.48 -20.93 6.68
C ILE A 14 14.43 -22.08 7.03
N THR A 15 14.43 -22.51 8.29
CA THR A 15 15.30 -23.60 8.77
C THR A 15 14.98 -24.92 8.08
N GLU A 16 13.71 -25.27 7.91
CA GLU A 16 13.29 -26.52 7.25
C GLU A 16 13.67 -26.56 5.76
N THR A 17 13.68 -25.42 5.08
CA THR A 17 13.98 -25.33 3.65
C THR A 17 15.48 -25.36 3.32
N GLU A 18 16.34 -25.00 4.28
CA GLU A 18 17.79 -24.87 4.12
C GLU A 18 18.21 -24.14 2.81
N PRO A 19 17.91 -22.83 2.66
CA PRO A 19 18.11 -22.10 1.40
C PRO A 19 19.56 -22.10 0.90
N GLN A 20 19.77 -22.43 -0.36
CA GLN A 20 21.10 -22.36 -1.00
C GLN A 20 21.46 -20.90 -1.31
N ALA A 21 22.70 -20.50 -1.01
CA ALA A 21 23.13 -19.09 -1.02
C ALA A 21 22.87 -18.35 -2.36
N GLU A 22 23.09 -19.06 -3.47
CA GLU A 22 23.04 -18.52 -4.84
C GLU A 22 21.65 -18.58 -5.49
N LYS A 23 20.67 -19.21 -4.83
CA LYS A 23 19.32 -19.39 -5.38
C LYS A 23 18.33 -18.43 -4.73
N TYR A 24 17.21 -18.17 -5.39
CA TYR A 24 16.16 -17.30 -4.87
C TYR A 24 15.03 -18.10 -4.24
N TYR A 25 14.59 -17.62 -3.09
CA TYR A 25 13.51 -18.21 -2.31
C TYR A 25 12.50 -17.14 -1.95
N HIS A 26 11.28 -17.57 -1.66
CA HIS A 26 10.24 -16.71 -1.12
C HIS A 26 9.59 -17.33 0.11
N LEU A 27 9.14 -16.46 1.01
CA LEU A 27 8.21 -16.78 2.09
C LEU A 27 6.80 -16.60 1.56
N CYS A 28 5.95 -17.61 1.72
CA CYS A 28 4.61 -17.60 1.15
C CYS A 28 3.60 -18.33 2.03
N TRP A 29 2.31 -18.14 1.71
CA TRP A 29 1.23 -19.00 2.21
C TRP A 29 0.96 -20.11 1.21
N TRP A 30 1.23 -21.35 1.60
CA TRP A 30 1.05 -22.52 0.75
C TRP A 30 0.54 -23.70 1.57
N GLN A 31 -0.42 -24.46 1.02
CA GLN A 31 -1.02 -25.63 1.67
C GLN A 31 -1.51 -25.39 3.12
N GLY A 32 -1.97 -24.17 3.39
CA GLY A 32 -2.52 -23.80 4.71
C GLY A 32 -1.48 -23.42 5.76
N GLN A 33 -0.22 -23.21 5.38
CA GLN A 33 0.86 -22.85 6.30
C GLN A 33 1.80 -21.80 5.70
N ILE A 34 2.61 -21.17 6.57
CA ILE A 34 3.72 -20.31 6.15
C ILE A 34 4.88 -21.22 5.72
N GLN A 35 5.40 -21.02 4.51
CA GLN A 35 6.47 -21.85 3.95
C GLN A 35 7.54 -20.99 3.28
N CYS A 36 8.77 -21.53 3.21
CA CYS A 36 9.86 -20.96 2.44
C CYS A 36 10.14 -21.88 1.25
N HIS A 37 10.09 -21.37 0.01
CA HIS A 37 10.27 -22.19 -1.19
C HIS A 37 11.13 -21.50 -2.23
N HIS A 38 11.75 -22.30 -3.09
CA HIS A 38 12.41 -21.77 -4.28
C HIS A 38 11.38 -21.06 -5.17
N VAL A 39 11.77 -19.95 -5.82
CA VAL A 39 10.87 -19.10 -6.63
C VAL A 39 10.16 -19.80 -7.80
N HIS A 40 10.57 -21.03 -8.14
CA HIS A 40 9.97 -21.87 -9.18
C HIS A 40 9.36 -23.18 -8.65
N HIS A 41 8.98 -23.24 -7.37
CA HIS A 41 8.42 -24.46 -6.78
C HIS A 41 7.05 -24.86 -7.34
N THR A 42 6.28 -23.90 -7.87
CA THR A 42 4.96 -24.15 -8.47
C THR A 42 4.63 -23.13 -9.56
N LYS A 43 3.67 -23.48 -10.43
CA LYS A 43 3.05 -22.57 -11.42
C LYS A 43 1.73 -21.98 -10.90
N GLU A 44 1.22 -22.47 -9.78
CA GLU A 44 -0.02 -21.98 -9.18
C GLU A 44 0.18 -20.62 -8.50
N THR A 45 -0.81 -19.74 -8.60
CA THR A 45 -0.76 -18.42 -7.96
C THR A 45 -0.97 -18.57 -6.46
N HIS A 46 -0.11 -17.96 -5.65
CA HIS A 46 -0.16 -18.02 -4.20
C HIS A 46 0.43 -16.74 -3.58
N GLU A 47 0.10 -16.50 -2.31
CA GLU A 47 0.50 -15.27 -1.63
C GLU A 47 1.98 -15.32 -1.24
N ILE A 48 2.77 -14.36 -1.73
CA ILE A 48 4.19 -14.24 -1.42
C ILE A 48 4.41 -13.02 -0.51
N PHE A 49 4.97 -13.26 0.66
CA PHE A 49 5.24 -12.24 1.68
C PHE A 49 6.58 -11.55 1.46
N TYR A 50 7.60 -12.31 1.03
CA TYR A 50 8.95 -11.79 0.86
C TYR A 50 9.79 -12.69 -0.02
N THR A 51 10.61 -12.11 -0.90
CA THR A 51 11.50 -12.86 -1.80
C THR A 51 12.91 -12.34 -1.64
N ALA A 52 13.88 -13.24 -1.51
CA ALA A 52 15.28 -12.88 -1.42
C ALA A 52 16.19 -14.01 -1.92
N ALA A 53 17.46 -13.69 -2.15
CA ALA A 53 18.48 -14.70 -2.35
C ALA A 53 18.69 -15.51 -1.07
N GLY A 54 19.01 -16.80 -1.20
CA GLY A 54 19.11 -17.74 -0.10
C GLY A 54 20.11 -17.33 0.97
N HIS A 55 21.19 -16.62 0.59
CA HIS A 55 22.14 -16.09 1.55
C HIS A 55 21.52 -15.10 2.55
N ARG A 56 20.50 -14.32 2.14
CA ARG A 56 19.76 -13.43 3.06
C ARG A 56 19.00 -14.22 4.12
N PHE A 57 18.43 -15.37 3.75
CA PHE A 57 17.74 -16.23 4.71
C PHE A 57 18.71 -16.96 5.65
N ARG A 58 19.92 -17.30 5.17
CA ARG A 58 20.96 -17.94 5.99
C ARG A 58 21.64 -16.99 6.96
N GLU A 59 21.94 -15.78 6.51
CA GLU A 59 22.59 -14.73 7.34
C GLU A 59 21.62 -14.12 8.36
N GLY A 60 20.32 -14.35 8.16
CA GLY A 60 19.25 -13.78 8.96
C GLY A 60 18.70 -12.49 8.35
N LEU A 61 17.40 -12.29 8.54
CA LEU A 61 16.74 -11.07 8.11
C LEU A 61 17.15 -9.91 9.03
N SER A 62 17.34 -8.73 8.43
CA SER A 62 17.53 -7.49 9.20
C SER A 62 16.26 -7.13 9.98
N ALA A 63 16.35 -6.22 10.97
CA ALA A 63 15.19 -5.76 11.73
C ALA A 63 14.05 -5.24 10.83
N PHE A 64 14.40 -4.49 9.78
CA PHE A 64 13.45 -3.99 8.78
C PHE A 64 12.83 -5.10 7.94
N GLN A 65 13.63 -6.08 7.50
CA GLN A 65 13.12 -7.23 6.73
C GLN A 65 12.19 -8.09 7.58
N TRP A 66 12.52 -8.29 8.85
CA TRP A 66 11.65 -8.92 9.82
C TRP A 66 10.34 -8.18 9.96
N GLN A 67 10.37 -6.86 10.17
CA GLN A 67 9.17 -6.04 10.28
C GLN A 67 8.29 -6.13 9.03
N LEU A 68 8.89 -6.09 7.84
CA LEU A 68 8.16 -6.22 6.57
C LEU A 68 7.46 -7.58 6.45
N VAL A 69 8.21 -8.66 6.69
CA VAL A 69 7.70 -10.04 6.61
C VAL A 69 6.58 -10.26 7.62
N THR A 70 6.80 -9.89 8.88
CA THR A 70 5.82 -10.12 9.95
C THR A 70 4.55 -9.30 9.73
N THR A 71 4.69 -8.05 9.28
CA THR A 71 3.54 -7.18 8.95
C THR A 71 2.71 -7.80 7.83
N ARG A 72 3.34 -8.21 6.72
CA ARG A 72 2.62 -8.80 5.57
C ARG A 72 1.89 -10.10 5.95
N ILE A 73 2.52 -10.96 6.73
CA ILE A 73 1.91 -12.21 7.20
C ILE A 73 0.74 -11.90 8.15
N ALA A 74 0.93 -10.97 9.09
CA ALA A 74 -0.12 -10.58 10.02
C ALA A 74 -1.34 -10.00 9.27
N ASP A 75 -1.11 -9.18 8.25
CA ASP A 75 -2.14 -8.53 7.44
C ASP A 75 -2.93 -9.54 6.60
N PHE A 76 -2.21 -10.48 5.98
CA PHE A 76 -2.80 -11.59 5.24
C PHE A 76 -3.71 -12.44 6.13
N CYS A 77 -3.22 -12.85 7.31
CA CYS A 77 -4.00 -13.66 8.23
C CYS A 77 -5.23 -12.93 8.77
N ARG A 78 -5.10 -11.63 9.08
CA ARG A 78 -6.24 -10.80 9.51
C ARG A 78 -7.29 -10.69 8.43
N THR A 79 -6.89 -10.42 7.19
CA THR A 79 -7.80 -10.20 6.06
C THR A 79 -8.57 -11.47 5.69
N ARG A 80 -7.94 -12.64 5.83
CA ARG A 80 -8.55 -13.93 5.46
C ARG A 80 -9.16 -14.70 6.63
N GLY A 81 -9.20 -14.11 7.83
CA GLY A 81 -9.73 -14.78 9.02
C GLY A 81 -8.93 -16.03 9.43
N ILE A 82 -7.65 -16.12 9.05
CA ILE A 82 -6.78 -17.26 9.33
C ILE A 82 -6.27 -17.11 10.76
N ALA A 83 -6.63 -18.06 11.62
CA ALA A 83 -6.16 -18.10 12.99
C ALA A 83 -4.76 -18.72 13.06
N LEU A 84 -3.73 -17.87 13.12
CA LEU A 84 -2.45 -18.24 13.73
C LEU A 84 -2.67 -18.16 15.25
N ALA A 85 -2.57 -19.27 15.99
CA ALA A 85 -2.94 -19.33 17.41
C ALA A 85 -2.09 -18.35 18.28
N VAL A 86 -2.55 -17.50 19.23
CA VAL A 86 -3.79 -16.77 19.55
C VAL A 86 -3.41 -15.47 20.32
N ARG A 87 -4.12 -14.36 20.05
CA ARG A 87 -4.07 -12.96 20.58
C ARG A 87 -4.03 -12.72 22.11
N PRO A 88 -3.63 -11.51 22.58
CA PRO A 88 -4.33 -10.81 23.67
C PRO A 88 -5.44 -9.87 23.14
N ARG A 89 -6.50 -9.70 23.95
CA ARG A 89 -7.71 -8.90 23.65
C ARG A 89 -7.36 -7.43 23.32
N ARG A 90 -7.84 -6.93 22.17
CA ARG A 90 -8.01 -5.48 21.92
C ARG A 90 -9.11 -4.94 22.83
N ARG A 91 -8.91 -3.74 23.40
CA ARG A 91 -10.00 -3.00 24.05
C ARG A 91 -11.08 -2.69 23.00
N PRO A 92 -12.35 -2.57 23.38
CA PRO A 92 -13.45 -2.22 22.47
C PRO A 92 -13.20 -0.95 21.64
N GLU A 93 -12.27 -0.11 22.12
CA GLU A 93 -11.87 1.19 21.60
C GLU A 93 -10.92 1.10 20.38
N ASP A 94 -10.21 -0.03 20.18
CA ASP A 94 -9.21 -0.26 19.10
C ASP A 94 -9.79 -0.96 17.84
N ARG A 95 -11.11 -0.90 17.64
CA ARG A 95 -11.67 -1.24 16.33
C ARG A 95 -11.14 -0.20 15.33
N PRO A 96 -10.54 -0.60 14.19
CA PRO A 96 -10.41 0.35 13.10
C PRO A 96 -11.82 0.86 12.84
N ARG A 97 -12.01 2.17 12.97
CA ARG A 97 -13.28 2.80 12.56
C ARG A 97 -13.54 2.32 11.13
N PRO A 98 -14.78 1.97 10.78
CA PRO A 98 -15.11 1.68 9.40
C PRO A 98 -14.58 2.84 8.58
N VAL A 99 -13.61 2.55 7.70
CA VAL A 99 -13.03 3.57 6.84
C VAL A 99 -14.19 4.04 5.97
N PRO A 100 -14.59 5.32 6.05
CA PRO A 100 -15.66 5.82 5.21
C PRO A 100 -15.31 5.57 3.74
N PRO A 101 -16.30 5.34 2.87
CA PRO A 101 -16.05 5.15 1.45
C PRO A 101 -15.19 6.31 0.93
N ARG A 102 -14.18 5.98 0.10
CA ARG A 102 -13.32 6.98 -0.51
C ARG A 102 -14.19 7.92 -1.34
N ARG A 103 -13.95 9.23 -1.26
CA ARG A 103 -14.63 10.20 -2.10
C ARG A 103 -13.73 10.64 -3.24
N VAL A 104 -14.27 10.66 -4.44
CA VAL A 104 -13.57 11.11 -5.64
C VAL A 104 -14.47 12.06 -6.39
N THR A 105 -13.92 13.15 -6.92
CA THR A 105 -14.74 14.09 -7.69
C THR A 105 -15.16 13.47 -9.03
N GLU A 106 -16.32 13.89 -9.55
CA GLU A 106 -16.76 13.50 -10.89
C GLU A 106 -15.71 13.82 -11.97
N PHE A 107 -15.00 14.95 -11.80
CA PHE A 107 -13.95 15.41 -12.70
C PHE A 107 -12.76 14.46 -12.70
N ASP A 108 -12.23 14.13 -11.52
CA ASP A 108 -11.11 13.20 -11.38
C ASP A 108 -11.49 11.78 -11.76
N SER A 109 -12.68 11.33 -11.40
CA SER A 109 -13.17 10.00 -11.79
C SER A 109 -13.12 9.83 -13.29
N ARG A 110 -13.60 10.82 -14.07
CA ARG A 110 -13.54 10.77 -15.54
C ARG A 110 -12.10 10.67 -16.05
N ARG A 111 -11.19 11.48 -15.52
CA ARG A 111 -9.77 11.50 -15.92
C ARG A 111 -9.04 10.20 -15.57
N LEU A 112 -9.32 9.64 -14.40
CA LEU A 112 -8.75 8.37 -13.96
C LEU A 112 -9.29 7.18 -14.78
N HIS A 113 -10.56 7.21 -15.21
CA HIS A 113 -11.08 6.22 -16.17
C HIS A 113 -10.40 6.33 -17.55
N LEU A 114 -10.12 7.54 -18.03
CA LEU A 114 -9.35 7.74 -19.27
C LEU A 114 -7.92 7.23 -19.12
N LEU A 115 -7.28 7.44 -17.96
CA LEU A 115 -5.97 6.88 -17.64
C LEU A 115 -5.99 5.35 -17.69
N LEU A 116 -6.99 4.71 -17.08
CA LEU A 116 -7.17 3.24 -17.11
C LEU A 116 -7.36 2.72 -18.53
N ALA A 117 -8.17 3.39 -19.35
CA ALA A 117 -8.40 3.02 -20.74
C ALA A 117 -7.12 3.16 -21.59
N GLY A 118 -6.38 4.25 -21.41
CA GLY A 118 -5.13 4.50 -22.12
C GLY A 118 -4.03 3.50 -21.76
N ALA A 119 -3.93 3.10 -20.49
CA ALA A 119 -2.89 2.19 -20.01
C ALA A 119 -3.08 0.73 -20.47
N ARG A 120 -4.29 0.34 -20.90
CA ARG A 120 -4.64 -1.01 -21.36
C ARG A 120 -4.44 -1.23 -22.86
N THR A 121 -3.76 -0.31 -23.56
CA THR A 121 -3.45 -0.47 -24.99
C THR A 121 -2.36 -1.53 -25.23
N PRO A 122 -2.46 -2.33 -26.32
CA PRO A 122 -1.44 -3.31 -26.68
C PRO A 122 -0.06 -2.65 -26.86
N GLY A 123 0.95 -3.12 -26.12
CA GLY A 123 2.32 -2.60 -26.18
C GLY A 123 2.72 -1.65 -25.03
N SER A 124 1.77 -1.24 -24.19
CA SER A 124 2.08 -0.49 -22.97
C SER A 124 2.65 -1.40 -21.88
N LYS A 125 3.61 -0.91 -21.08
CA LYS A 125 4.04 -1.59 -19.85
C LYS A 125 2.88 -1.54 -18.86
N LEU A 126 2.25 -2.69 -18.59
CA LEU A 126 1.18 -2.80 -17.60
C LEU A 126 1.71 -2.37 -16.21
N ASN A 127 1.19 -1.27 -15.70
CA ASN A 127 1.43 -0.86 -14.32
C ASN A 127 0.61 -1.80 -13.39
N PRO A 128 1.22 -2.43 -12.37
CA PRO A 128 0.55 -3.40 -11.50
C PRO A 128 -0.58 -2.79 -10.64
N TYR A 129 -0.69 -1.47 -10.57
CA TYR A 129 -1.67 -0.75 -9.76
C TYR A 129 -2.95 -0.37 -10.53
N LEU A 130 -3.06 -0.70 -11.82
CA LEU A 130 -4.23 -0.37 -12.63
C LEU A 130 -5.53 -1.01 -12.09
N ASP A 131 -5.47 -2.30 -11.72
CA ASP A 131 -6.65 -3.01 -11.24
C ASP A 131 -7.08 -2.50 -9.86
N GLN A 132 -6.13 -2.08 -9.01
CA GLN A 132 -6.43 -1.47 -7.72
C GLN A 132 -7.07 -0.09 -7.88
N LEU A 133 -6.61 0.72 -8.84
CA LEU A 133 -7.26 2.00 -9.17
C LEU A 133 -8.69 1.75 -9.68
N GLN A 134 -8.89 0.77 -10.56
CA GLN A 134 -10.23 0.43 -11.06
C GLN A 134 -11.17 0.06 -9.90
N GLN A 135 -10.74 -0.86 -9.02
CA GLN A 135 -11.55 -1.28 -7.87
C GLN A 135 -11.84 -0.12 -6.90
N LEU A 136 -10.89 0.79 -6.73
CA LEU A 136 -11.08 2.01 -5.93
C LEU A 136 -12.21 2.86 -6.52
N LEU A 137 -12.18 3.12 -7.83
CA LEU A 137 -13.21 3.94 -8.49
C LEU A 137 -14.58 3.27 -8.51
N GLU A 138 -14.65 1.94 -8.62
CA GLU A 138 -15.90 1.16 -8.57
C GLU A 138 -16.60 1.23 -7.20
N THR A 139 -15.85 1.50 -6.13
CA THR A 139 -16.36 1.54 -4.75
C THR A 139 -16.37 2.94 -4.14
N ALA A 140 -15.85 3.94 -4.85
CA ALA A 140 -15.79 5.32 -4.39
C ALA A 140 -17.17 6.01 -4.45
N ASP A 141 -17.41 6.88 -3.48
CA ASP A 141 -18.51 7.84 -3.47
C ASP A 141 -18.14 9.01 -4.40
N ILE A 142 -18.78 9.03 -5.58
CA ILE A 142 -18.52 10.05 -6.60
C ILE A 142 -19.36 11.29 -6.31
N VAL A 143 -18.70 12.43 -6.11
CA VAL A 143 -19.35 13.70 -5.75
C VAL A 143 -18.96 14.82 -6.71
N ALA A 144 -19.79 15.86 -6.82
CA ALA A 144 -19.41 17.04 -7.59
C ALA A 144 -18.17 17.71 -6.95
N PRO A 145 -17.28 18.34 -7.74
CA PRO A 145 -16.12 19.05 -7.21
C PRO A 145 -16.45 20.11 -6.16
N ARG A 146 -17.65 20.71 -6.22
CA ARG A 146 -18.10 21.72 -5.23
C ARG A 146 -18.56 21.13 -3.91
N ASP A 147 -18.88 19.85 -3.89
CA ASP A 147 -19.42 19.14 -2.73
C ASP A 147 -18.36 18.28 -2.03
N ILE A 148 -17.14 18.23 -2.58
CA ILE A 148 -16.03 17.52 -1.94
C ILE A 148 -15.63 18.25 -0.65
N PRO A 149 -15.54 17.55 0.50
CA PRO A 149 -15.06 18.17 1.73
C PRO A 149 -13.60 18.63 1.60
N GLN A 150 -13.27 19.75 2.25
CA GLN A 150 -11.95 20.38 2.19
C GLN A 150 -10.83 19.59 2.88
N ASP A 151 -11.17 18.54 3.61
CA ASP A 151 -10.23 17.64 4.28
C ASP A 151 -9.96 16.36 3.48
N VAL A 152 -10.59 16.19 2.30
CA VAL A 152 -10.42 15.01 1.45
C VAL A 152 -9.33 15.22 0.41
N ILE A 153 -8.43 14.24 0.27
CA ILE A 153 -7.39 14.24 -0.75
C ILE A 153 -8.01 13.97 -2.13
N THR A 154 -7.93 14.94 -3.02
CA THR A 154 -8.27 14.84 -4.45
C THR A 154 -7.01 14.80 -5.31
N MET A 155 -7.14 14.61 -6.62
CA MET A 155 -5.98 14.74 -7.51
C MET A 155 -5.39 16.15 -7.40
N ASN A 156 -4.09 16.27 -7.62
CA ASN A 156 -3.32 17.51 -7.56
C ASN A 156 -3.30 18.20 -6.17
N SER A 157 -3.81 17.55 -5.13
CA SER A 157 -3.69 17.99 -3.74
C SER A 157 -2.25 17.94 -3.24
N LYS A 158 -1.87 18.87 -2.36
CA LYS A 158 -0.61 18.84 -1.60
C LYS A 158 -0.87 18.43 -0.16
N ILE A 159 -0.08 17.48 0.31
CA ILE A 159 -0.34 16.74 1.55
C ILE A 159 0.94 16.75 2.38
N ARG A 160 0.82 16.92 3.69
CA ARG A 160 1.88 16.62 4.66
C ARG A 160 1.63 15.25 5.25
N LEU A 161 2.66 14.41 5.19
CA LEU A 161 2.68 13.10 5.82
C LEU A 161 3.65 13.12 6.98
N LYS A 162 3.30 12.39 8.04
CA LYS A 162 4.15 12.13 9.19
C LYS A 162 4.25 10.62 9.41
N ASP A 163 5.46 10.12 9.56
CA ASP A 163 5.67 8.73 9.95
C ASP A 163 5.53 8.60 11.48
N ASP A 164 4.72 7.64 11.96
CA ASP A 164 4.52 7.43 13.40
C ASP A 164 5.69 6.65 14.05
N HIS A 165 6.62 6.10 13.27
CA HIS A 165 7.79 5.35 13.73
C HIS A 165 9.08 6.16 13.74
N VAL A 166 9.19 7.17 12.87
CA VAL A 166 10.33 8.10 12.81
C VAL A 166 9.78 9.52 12.82
N ASP A 167 10.36 10.41 13.63
CA ASP A 167 9.92 11.82 13.72
C ASP A 167 10.36 12.61 12.47
N HIS A 168 9.78 12.23 11.33
CA HIS A 168 10.05 12.75 10.01
C HIS A 168 8.74 13.12 9.33
N GLU A 169 8.72 14.33 8.77
CA GLU A 169 7.57 14.88 8.05
C GLU A 169 8.00 15.17 6.61
N MET A 170 7.13 14.83 5.66
CA MET A 170 7.35 15.13 4.24
C MET A 170 6.10 15.76 3.63
N ALA A 171 6.30 16.72 2.72
CA ALA A 171 5.23 17.28 1.92
C ALA A 171 5.32 16.72 0.49
N LEU A 172 4.17 16.36 -0.08
CA LEU A 172 4.09 15.80 -1.43
C LEU A 172 2.84 16.24 -2.16
N SER A 173 2.84 16.11 -3.49
CA SER A 173 1.63 16.28 -4.30
C SER A 173 1.15 14.94 -4.85
N LEU A 174 -0.15 14.66 -4.79
CA LEU A 174 -0.75 13.50 -5.46
C LEU A 174 -1.04 13.89 -6.92
N VAL A 175 -0.41 13.24 -7.89
CA VAL A 175 -0.50 13.66 -9.30
C VAL A 175 -0.78 12.50 -10.25
N PHE A 176 -1.10 12.82 -11.50
CA PHE A 176 -1.20 11.82 -12.56
C PHE A 176 0.19 11.29 -12.95
N PRO A 177 0.28 10.07 -13.53
CA PRO A 177 1.58 9.49 -13.91
C PRO A 177 2.42 10.36 -14.85
N ALA A 178 1.78 11.16 -15.71
CA ALA A 178 2.47 12.07 -16.64
C ALA A 178 3.17 13.24 -15.93
N ASP A 179 2.69 13.62 -14.74
CA ASP A 179 3.18 14.78 -13.99
C ASP A 179 4.20 14.40 -12.92
N ALA A 180 4.26 13.13 -12.51
CA ALA A 180 5.21 12.64 -11.50
C ALA A 180 6.69 12.66 -11.96
N CYS A 181 6.95 12.88 -13.25
CA CYS A 181 8.30 12.86 -13.85
C CYS A 181 8.87 14.26 -14.14
N ARG A 182 8.35 15.33 -13.53
CA ARG A 182 8.83 16.69 -13.81
C ARG A 182 10.13 16.97 -13.04
N GLU A 183 11.26 16.79 -13.71
CA GLU A 183 12.65 17.02 -13.21
C GLU A 183 12.97 18.49 -12.81
N ALA A 184 12.01 19.40 -12.86
CA ALA A 184 12.26 20.84 -12.82
C ALA A 184 12.21 21.49 -11.42
N ASP A 185 11.76 20.78 -10.39
CA ASP A 185 11.70 21.30 -9.01
C ASP A 185 12.24 20.27 -8.02
N ILE A 186 13.53 20.39 -7.68
CA ILE A 186 14.24 19.48 -6.75
C ILE A 186 13.59 19.46 -5.35
N GLU A 187 12.78 20.47 -5.02
CA GLU A 187 12.05 20.59 -3.75
C GLU A 187 10.61 20.01 -3.80
N LYS A 188 10.10 19.61 -4.97
CA LYS A 188 8.73 19.05 -5.11
C LYS A 188 8.80 17.53 -5.18
N PHE A 189 8.24 16.88 -4.17
CA PHE A 189 8.04 15.44 -4.19
C PHE A 189 6.65 15.12 -4.74
N ASP A 190 6.56 14.75 -6.01
CA ASP A 190 5.29 14.40 -6.65
C ASP A 190 5.12 12.87 -6.68
N VAL A 191 3.97 12.40 -6.19
CA VAL A 191 3.62 10.98 -6.12
C VAL A 191 2.51 10.68 -7.11
N SER A 192 2.79 9.76 -8.02
CA SER A 192 1.79 9.26 -8.96
C SER A 192 0.67 8.50 -8.24
N VAL A 193 -0.58 8.75 -8.63
CA VAL A 193 -1.74 7.95 -8.22
C VAL A 193 -1.59 6.45 -8.56
N LEU A 194 -0.77 6.09 -9.56
CA LEU A 194 -0.43 4.69 -9.90
C LEU A 194 0.83 4.21 -9.18
N SER A 195 0.89 4.45 -7.87
CA SER A 195 1.89 3.93 -6.95
C SER A 195 1.21 3.45 -5.66
N PRO A 196 1.87 2.61 -4.82
CA PRO A 196 1.29 2.17 -3.55
C PRO A 196 0.79 3.34 -2.69
N LEU A 197 1.66 4.34 -2.51
CA LEU A 197 1.36 5.52 -1.71
C LEU A 197 0.27 6.38 -2.37
N GLY A 198 0.32 6.60 -3.68
CA GLY A 198 -0.70 7.39 -4.38
C GLY A 198 -2.11 6.81 -4.26
N LEU A 199 -2.24 5.49 -4.43
CA LEU A 199 -3.52 4.79 -4.24
C LEU A 199 -4.00 4.81 -2.79
N SER A 200 -3.08 4.71 -1.83
CA SER A 200 -3.46 4.72 -0.43
C SER A 200 -4.03 6.09 -0.04
N LEU A 201 -3.55 7.18 -0.64
CA LEU A 201 -3.97 8.58 -0.40
C LEU A 201 -5.29 8.99 -1.05
N LEU A 202 -5.56 8.62 -2.31
CA LEU A 202 -6.72 9.15 -3.06
C LEU A 202 -8.04 8.95 -2.32
N GLY A 203 -8.77 10.05 -2.06
CA GLY A 203 -10.08 10.03 -1.39
C GLY A 203 -10.04 9.76 0.12
N ARG A 204 -8.85 9.77 0.73
CA ARG A 204 -8.65 9.76 2.21
C ARG A 204 -8.76 11.15 2.80
N ARG A 205 -8.78 11.23 4.14
CA ARG A 205 -8.86 12.49 4.87
C ARG A 205 -7.59 12.82 5.65
N ALA A 206 -7.40 14.10 5.96
CA ALA A 206 -6.48 14.49 7.02
C ALA A 206 -6.83 13.77 8.34
N GLY A 207 -5.82 13.23 9.01
CA GLY A 207 -5.92 12.40 10.21
C GLY A 207 -5.99 10.89 9.94
N ASP A 208 -6.21 10.44 8.69
CA ASP A 208 -6.17 9.02 8.37
C ASP A 208 -4.72 8.47 8.42
N ILE A 209 -4.61 7.19 8.77
CA ILE A 209 -3.34 6.44 8.70
C ILE A 209 -3.36 5.58 7.44
N VAL A 210 -2.33 5.74 6.60
CA VAL A 210 -2.07 4.96 5.39
C VAL A 210 -0.78 4.15 5.58
N GLU A 211 -0.59 3.10 4.77
CA GLU A 211 0.56 2.17 4.88
C GLU A 211 0.79 1.58 6.29
N GLY A 212 -0.20 1.65 7.18
CA GLY A 212 -0.13 1.14 8.56
C GLY A 212 0.60 2.01 9.59
N HIS A 213 1.34 3.04 9.15
CA HIS A 213 2.17 3.87 10.02
C HIS A 213 2.36 5.32 9.55
N VAL A 214 1.88 5.67 8.34
CA VAL A 214 2.03 7.01 7.79
C VAL A 214 0.74 7.77 8.01
N ARG A 215 0.78 8.79 8.85
CA ARG A 215 -0.36 9.68 9.10
C ARG A 215 -0.43 10.77 8.03
N ILE A 216 -1.62 11.00 7.51
CA ILE A 216 -1.94 12.22 6.77
C ILE A 216 -2.08 13.35 7.79
N ASP A 217 -1.01 14.10 8.01
CA ASP A 217 -0.97 15.16 9.04
C ASP A 217 -1.84 16.35 8.64
N ALA A 218 -1.68 16.83 7.40
CA ALA A 218 -2.41 17.98 6.90
C ALA A 218 -2.62 17.95 5.39
N LEU A 219 -3.75 18.51 4.94
CA LEU A 219 -3.94 18.88 3.54
C LEU A 219 -3.48 20.34 3.36
N LEU A 220 -2.34 20.52 2.71
CA LEU A 220 -1.71 21.83 2.50
C LEU A 220 -2.36 22.60 1.35
N TYR A 221 -2.91 21.88 0.37
CA TYR A 221 -3.64 22.43 -0.76
C TYR A 221 -4.61 21.37 -1.30
N GLN A 222 -5.81 21.80 -1.65
CA GLN A 222 -6.80 21.04 -2.38
C GLN A 222 -7.34 21.94 -3.50
N PRO A 223 -7.34 21.51 -4.77
CA PRO A 223 -7.84 22.32 -5.88
C PRO A 223 -9.26 22.84 -5.64
N GLU A 224 -10.16 21.99 -5.17
CA GLU A 224 -11.56 22.34 -4.97
C GLU A 224 -11.77 23.36 -3.85
N ALA A 225 -11.02 23.26 -2.75
CA ALA A 225 -11.02 24.28 -1.69
C ALA A 225 -10.46 25.63 -2.18
N ALA A 226 -9.53 25.61 -3.12
CA ALA A 226 -8.97 26.82 -3.74
C ALA A 226 -9.85 27.41 -4.86
N GLY A 227 -10.90 26.70 -5.29
CA GLY A 227 -11.76 27.08 -6.41
C GLY A 227 -11.24 26.65 -7.79
N ASP A 228 -10.17 25.86 -7.83
CA ASP A 228 -9.52 25.34 -9.03
C ASP A 228 -10.20 24.06 -9.54
N PHE A 229 -11.51 24.12 -9.82
CA PHE A 229 -12.34 22.95 -10.20
C PHE A 229 -11.99 22.29 -11.56
N HIS A 230 -10.89 22.71 -12.18
CA HIS A 230 -10.43 22.27 -13.50
C HIS A 230 -9.08 21.53 -13.44
N LEU A 231 -8.46 21.47 -12.26
CA LEU A 231 -7.18 20.81 -12.03
C LEU A 231 -7.34 19.33 -11.74
#